data_AF-A0A7X8PHW3-F1
#
_entry.id   AF-A0A7X8PHW3-F1
#
_cell.length_a   1.000
_cell.length_b   1.000
_cell.length_c   1.000
_cell.angle_alpha   90.00
_cell.angle_beta   90.00
_cell.angle_gamma   90.00
#
_symmetry.space_group_name_H-M   'P 1'
#
loop_
_entity.id
_entity.type
_entity.pdbx_description
1 polymer ?
#
loop_
_entity_poly.entity_id
_entity_poly.type
_entity_poly.pdbx_seq_one_letter_code
_entity_poly.pdbx_strand_id
1 'polypeptide(L)'
;MTQLSFLEILERSTVDALIKPDQIFDSEDWKFITEQPENTRFERKSARAKAEVFAICLSAFGNGPAVEGGVVAIGIENDGAVTAIIVPAVASKHEGWL
;
A
#
# COMPACT_ATOMS: atom_id res chain seq x y z
N MET A 1 25.21 6.89 -15.48
CA MET A 1 24.02 7.69 -15.17
C MET A 1 23.03 7.52 -16.29
N THR A 2 22.03 6.65 -16.11
CA THR A 2 20.99 6.41 -17.12
C THR A 2 19.85 7.37 -16.88
N GLN A 3 19.69 8.32 -17.80
CA GLN A 3 18.52 9.17 -17.92
C GLN A 3 17.37 8.28 -18.41
N LEU A 4 16.52 7.81 -17.49
CA LEU A 4 15.29 7.11 -17.84
C LEU A 4 14.40 8.06 -18.65
N SER A 5 13.86 7.57 -19.77
CA SER A 5 12.98 8.37 -20.60
C SER A 5 11.67 8.64 -19.85
N PHE A 6 11.10 9.84 -20.03
CA PHE A 6 9.87 10.25 -19.35
C PHE A 6 8.70 9.26 -19.57
N LEU A 7 8.69 8.58 -20.72
CA LEU A 7 7.75 7.50 -21.03
C LEU A 7 7.94 6.28 -20.12
N GLU A 8 9.16 5.82 -19.87
CA GLU A 8 9.41 4.67 -18.98
C GLU A 8 9.01 4.97 -17.52
N ILE A 9 9.11 6.22 -17.09
CA ILE A 9 8.65 6.66 -15.76
C ILE A 9 7.11 6.66 -15.69
N LEU A 10 6.45 7.15 -16.74
CA LEU A 10 5.00 7.09 -16.86
C LEU A 10 4.48 5.65 -16.96
N GLU A 11 5.20 4.78 -17.65
CA GLU A 11 4.87 3.35 -17.80
C GLU A 11 5.08 2.57 -16.50
N ARG A 12 6.19 2.78 -15.75
CA ARG A 12 6.36 2.15 -14.43
C ARG A 12 5.29 2.59 -13.43
N SER A 13 5.00 3.90 -13.38
CA SER A 13 3.98 4.42 -12.47
C SER A 13 2.55 3.94 -12.82
N THR A 14 2.28 3.63 -14.09
CA THR A 14 1.01 3.00 -14.48
C THR A 14 0.97 1.51 -14.17
N VAL A 15 2.07 0.78 -14.35
CA VAL A 15 2.13 -0.67 -14.05
C VAL A 15 2.06 -0.94 -12.55
N ASP A 16 2.77 -0.17 -11.72
CA ASP A 16 2.67 -0.29 -10.25
C ASP A 16 1.29 0.14 -9.74
N ALA A 17 0.55 0.95 -10.51
CA ALA A 17 -0.84 1.32 -10.24
C ALA A 17 -1.88 0.30 -10.76
N LEU A 18 -1.47 -0.76 -11.48
CA LEU A 18 -2.34 -1.86 -11.93
C LEU A 18 -2.59 -2.90 -10.84
N ILE A 19 -1.74 -2.96 -9.82
CA ILE A 19 -1.91 -3.91 -8.71
C ILE A 19 -3.08 -3.42 -7.85
N LYS A 20 -4.12 -4.22 -7.79
CA LYS A 20 -5.31 -3.90 -6.98
C LYS A 20 -5.05 -4.16 -5.50
N PRO A 21 -5.66 -3.37 -4.59
CA PRO A 21 -5.63 -3.62 -3.16
C PRO A 21 -5.92 -5.08 -2.79
N ASP A 22 -6.94 -5.68 -3.40
CA ASP A 22 -7.34 -7.07 -3.15
C ASP A 22 -6.23 -8.07 -3.49
N GLN A 23 -5.48 -7.83 -4.58
CA GLN A 23 -4.36 -8.71 -4.95
C GLN A 23 -3.23 -8.66 -3.93
N ILE A 24 -3.02 -7.51 -3.28
CA ILE A 24 -2.02 -7.36 -2.22
C ILE A 24 -2.52 -8.04 -0.94
N PHE A 25 -3.81 -7.84 -0.62
CA PHE A 25 -4.44 -8.41 0.57
C PHE A 25 -4.48 -9.95 0.53
N ASP A 26 -4.83 -10.52 -0.62
CA ASP A 26 -4.95 -11.97 -0.83
C ASP A 26 -3.61 -12.66 -1.14
N SER A 27 -2.51 -11.90 -1.24
CA SER A 27 -1.20 -12.47 -1.58
C SER A 27 -0.59 -13.27 -0.43
N GLU A 28 -0.25 -14.52 -0.71
CA GLU A 28 0.58 -15.35 0.18
C GLU A 28 2.09 -15.12 -0.05
N ASP A 29 2.47 -14.40 -1.12
CA ASP A 29 3.87 -14.09 -1.42
C ASP A 29 4.33 -12.88 -0.62
N TRP A 30 4.96 -13.15 0.53
CA TRP A 30 5.50 -12.10 1.39
C TRP A 30 6.61 -11.28 0.72
N LYS A 31 7.35 -11.86 -0.25
CA LYS A 31 8.41 -11.12 -0.94
C LYS A 31 7.82 -10.03 -1.83
N PHE A 32 6.76 -10.39 -2.56
CA PHE A 32 5.98 -9.44 -3.34
C PHE A 32 5.53 -8.25 -2.47
N ILE A 33 4.98 -8.51 -1.28
CA ILE A 33 4.53 -7.45 -0.36
C ILE A 33 5.71 -6.58 0.11
N THR A 34 6.87 -7.18 0.42
CA THR A 34 8.05 -6.42 0.89
C THR A 34 8.73 -5.60 -0.19
N GLU A 35 8.77 -6.08 -1.43
CA GLU A 35 9.50 -5.47 -2.54
C GLU A 35 8.65 -4.44 -3.31
N GLN A 36 7.33 -4.48 -3.16
CA GLN A 36 6.44 -3.52 -3.81
C GLN A 36 6.71 -2.09 -3.32
N PRO A 37 6.82 -1.11 -4.23
CA PRO A 37 6.93 0.30 -3.84
C PRO A 37 5.62 0.77 -3.19
N GLU A 38 5.75 1.61 -2.16
CA GLU A 38 4.60 2.33 -1.60
C GLU A 38 3.99 3.24 -2.67
N ASN A 39 2.67 3.32 -2.67
CA ASN A 39 1.91 4.12 -3.61
C ASN A 39 0.63 4.63 -2.96
N THR A 40 -0.23 5.28 -3.73
CA THR A 40 -1.49 5.87 -3.24
C THR A 40 -2.49 4.86 -2.68
N ARG A 41 -2.23 3.55 -2.81
CA ARG A 41 -3.08 2.43 -2.39
C ARG A 41 -2.33 1.40 -1.55
N PHE A 42 -1.04 1.58 -1.30
CA PHE A 42 -0.23 0.65 -0.53
C PHE A 42 0.77 1.39 0.34
N GLU A 43 0.69 1.16 1.64
CA GLU A 43 1.66 1.68 2.61
C GLU A 43 2.16 0.58 3.54
N ARG A 44 3.41 0.71 3.96
CA ARG A 44 4.05 -0.11 4.99
C ARG A 44 4.18 0.71 6.26
N LYS A 45 3.98 0.03 7.40
CA LYS A 45 4.13 0.64 8.72
C LYS A 45 4.76 -0.33 9.70
N SER A 46 5.64 0.19 10.55
CA SER A 46 6.17 -0.57 11.68
C SER A 46 5.03 -1.04 12.59
N ALA A 47 5.15 -2.27 13.12
CA ALA A 47 4.24 -2.76 14.14
C ALA A 47 4.32 -1.96 15.46
N ARG A 48 5.37 -1.15 15.64
CA ARG A 48 5.53 -0.24 16.78
C ARG A 48 4.96 1.15 16.53
N ALA A 49 4.36 1.39 15.36
CA ALA A 49 3.75 2.68 15.06
C ALA A 49 2.61 2.99 16.04
N LYS A 50 2.41 4.29 16.33
CA LYS A 50 1.31 4.74 17.19
C LYS A 50 -0.02 4.58 16.45
N ALA A 51 -1.10 4.36 17.21
CA ALA A 51 -2.47 4.25 16.68
C ALA A 51 -2.85 5.40 15.73
N GLU A 52 -2.41 6.63 16.05
CA GLU A 52 -2.62 7.83 15.23
C GLU A 52 -2.09 7.69 13.80
N VAL A 53 -0.97 6.99 13.61
CA VAL A 53 -0.38 6.77 12.28
C VAL A 53 -1.31 5.90 11.43
N PHE A 54 -1.85 4.83 12.01
CA PHE A 54 -2.81 3.98 11.33
C PHE A 54 -4.12 4.72 11.03
N ALA A 55 -4.61 5.54 11.95
CA ALA A 55 -5.80 6.35 11.74
C ALA A 55 -5.62 7.32 10.55
N ILE A 56 -4.44 7.92 10.41
CA ILE A 56 -4.11 8.79 9.27
C ILE A 56 -4.11 7.98 7.96
N CYS A 57 -3.42 6.83 7.91
CA CYS A 57 -3.39 6.00 6.69
C CYS A 57 -4.79 5.52 6.28
N LEU A 58 -5.57 5.01 7.24
CA LEU A 58 -6.93 4.54 6.98
C LEU A 58 -7.84 5.68 6.51
N SER A 59 -7.72 6.87 7.12
CA SER A 59 -8.45 8.06 6.68
C SER A 59 -8.02 8.51 5.27
N ALA A 60 -6.72 8.46 4.96
CA ALA A 60 -6.21 8.83 3.65
C ALA A 60 -6.71 7.86 2.55
N PHE A 61 -6.71 6.55 2.81
CA PHE A 61 -7.25 5.56 1.88
C PHE A 61 -8.78 5.66 1.75
N GLY A 62 -9.49 5.84 2.86
CA GLY A 62 -10.95 5.99 2.85
C GLY A 62 -11.44 7.27 2.16
N ASN A 63 -10.66 8.36 2.20
CA ASN A 63 -11.03 9.64 1.56
C ASN A 63 -10.33 9.87 0.21
N GLY A 64 -9.37 9.02 -0.15
CA GLY A 64 -8.54 9.18 -1.34
C GLY A 64 -9.32 9.10 -2.65
N PRO A 65 -8.68 9.48 -3.77
CA PRO A 65 -9.27 9.43 -5.10
C PRO A 65 -9.50 7.99 -5.61
N ALA A 66 -8.89 6.99 -4.96
CA ALA A 66 -9.10 5.59 -5.27
C ALA A 66 -10.49 5.13 -4.77
N VAL A 67 -11.29 4.54 -5.67
CA VAL A 67 -12.61 3.98 -5.34
C VAL A 67 -12.47 2.74 -4.45
N GLU A 68 -11.46 1.91 -4.73
CA GLU A 68 -11.22 0.61 -4.07
C GLU A 68 -10.53 0.75 -2.70
N GLY A 69 -10.06 1.95 -2.32
CA GLY A 69 -9.30 2.15 -1.09
C GLY A 69 -7.82 1.77 -1.21
N GLY A 70 -7.25 1.22 -0.14
CA GLY A 70 -5.84 0.81 -0.08
C GLY A 70 -5.53 -0.18 1.04
N VAL A 71 -4.32 -0.75 1.00
CA VAL A 71 -3.79 -1.74 1.95
C VAL A 71 -2.67 -1.12 2.78
N VAL A 72 -2.75 -1.30 4.10
CA VAL A 72 -1.61 -1.08 5.00
C VAL A 72 -1.00 -2.43 5.38
N ALA A 73 0.28 -2.64 5.06
CA ALA A 73 1.07 -3.76 5.56
C ALA A 73 1.75 -3.38 6.88
N ILE A 74 1.30 -4.00 7.97
CA ILE A 74 1.83 -3.76 9.31
C ILE A 74 2.99 -4.71 9.59
N GLY A 75 4.05 -4.22 10.23
CA GLY A 75 5.23 -5.04 10.55
C GLY A 75 6.26 -5.12 9.44
N ILE A 76 6.18 -4.26 8.43
CA ILE A 76 7.23 -4.07 7.43
C ILE A 76 7.83 -2.68 7.65
N GLU A 77 9.12 -2.65 7.92
CA GLU A 77 9.88 -1.41 8.13
C GLU A 77 10.24 -0.76 6.79
N ASN A 78 10.69 0.49 6.84
CA ASN A 78 10.99 1.28 5.63
C ASN A 78 12.14 0.71 4.79
N ASP A 79 13.02 -0.11 5.40
CA ASP A 79 14.11 -0.82 4.73
C ASP A 79 13.68 -2.19 4.15
N GLY A 80 12.40 -2.53 4.27
CA GLY A 80 11.83 -3.82 3.85
C GLY A 80 11.99 -4.94 4.88
N ALA A 81 12.59 -4.66 6.05
CA ALA A 81 12.70 -5.66 7.10
C ALA A 81 11.32 -6.02 7.67
N VAL A 82 11.04 -7.32 7.75
CA VAL A 82 9.81 -7.83 8.36
C VAL A 82 10.04 -8.00 9.86
N THR A 83 9.37 -7.17 10.67
CA THR A 83 9.49 -7.12 12.13
C THR A 83 8.29 -7.70 12.86
N ALA A 84 7.17 -7.96 12.18
CA ALA A 84 5.97 -8.57 12.77
C ALA A 84 5.08 -9.28 11.74
N ILE A 85 3.89 -9.69 12.18
CA ILE A 85 2.84 -10.30 11.35
C ILE A 85 2.31 -9.25 10.37
N ILE A 86 2.31 -9.59 9.09
CA ILE A 86 1.65 -8.81 8.03
C ILE A 86 0.15 -8.97 8.22
N VAL A 87 -0.49 -7.95 8.79
CA VAL A 87 -1.95 -7.83 8.78
C VAL A 87 -2.29 -6.82 7.69
N PRO A 88 -2.79 -7.27 6.53
CA PRO A 88 -3.26 -6.34 5.53
C PRO A 88 -4.58 -5.72 6.06
N ALA A 89 -4.61 -4.38 6.18
CA ALA A 89 -5.82 -3.65 6.58
C ALA A 89 -6.37 -2.90 5.37
N VAL A 90 -7.62 -3.17 4.99
CA VAL A 90 -8.31 -2.51 3.87
C VAL A 90 -9.22 -1.42 4.40
N ALA A 91 -9.03 -0.20 3.92
CA ALA A 91 -10.02 0.87 4.05
C ALA A 91 -10.82 0.94 2.75
N SER A 92 -11.89 0.15 2.63
CA SER A 92 -12.77 0.16 1.45
C SER A 92 -13.90 1.17 1.61
N LYS A 93 -14.20 1.93 0.54
CA LYS A 93 -15.45 2.69 0.42
C LYS A 93 -16.58 1.71 0.13
N HIS A 94 -17.16 1.12 1.17
CA HIS A 94 -18.41 0.38 0.98
C HIS A 94 -19.56 1.37 0.80
N GLU A 95 -20.27 1.31 -0.34
CA GLU A 95 -21.57 1.96 -0.50
C GLU A 95 -22.52 1.42 0.58
N GLY A 96 -22.76 2.18 1.65
CA GLY A 96 -23.68 1.77 2.71
C GLY A 96 -23.40 2.28 4.13
N TRP A 97 -22.32 3.02 4.36
CA TRP A 97 -22.06 3.66 5.68
C TRP A 97 -21.81 5.16 5.54
N LEU A 98 -22.83 5.88 5.05
CA LEU A 98 -23.13 7.29 5.33
C LEU A 98 -24.65 7.45 5.39
#